data_AF-A0A2E3N1Q2-F1
#
_entry.id   AF-A0A2E3N1Q2-F1
#
_cell.length_a   1.000
_cell.length_b   1.000
_cell.length_c   1.000
_cell.angle_alpha   90.00
_cell.angle_beta   90.00
_cell.angle_gamma   90.00
#
_symmetry.space_group_name_H-M   'P 1'
#
loop_
_entity.id
_entity.type
_entity.pdbx_description
1 polymer ?
#
loop_
_entity_poly.entity_id
_entity_poly.type
_entity_poly.pdbx_seq_one_letter_code
_entity_poly.pdbx_strand_id
1 'polypeptide(L)' 'MGIDLKINGRSGYNIYAIEKGFVSRIKVSTYGYGKVIYIEHPNGITSVYAHCSKFKGKIDSITQITQKNQEKYKGNVEL' A
#
# COMPACT_ATOMS: atom_id res chain seq x y z
N MET A 1 0.14 11.29 12.13
CA MET A 1 -0.31 10.33 13.18
C MET A 1 -1.34 9.40 12.57
N GLY A 2 -1.47 8.17 13.06
CA GLY A 2 -2.35 7.15 12.47
C GLY A 2 -3.32 6.57 13.50
N ILE A 3 -4.28 5.78 13.01
CA ILE A 3 -5.21 5.01 13.82
C ILE A 3 -5.03 3.53 13.49
N ASP A 4 -4.90 2.70 14.53
CA ASP A 4 -4.80 1.25 14.37
C ASP A 4 -6.16 0.59 14.69
N LEU A 5 -6.63 -0.23 13.76
CA LEU A 5 -7.91 -0.93 13.87
C LEU A 5 -7.66 -2.39 14.24
N LYS A 6 -8.27 -2.84 15.35
CA LYS A 6 -8.16 -4.22 15.80
C LYS A 6 -9.02 -5.14 14.94
N ILE A 7 -8.41 -6.17 14.36
CA ILE A 7 -9.05 -7.08 13.39
C ILE A 7 -9.45 -8.45 13.97
N ASN A 8 -9.76 -8.53 15.27
CA ASN A 8 -10.16 -9.77 15.96
C ASN A 8 -9.26 -10.99 15.67
N GLY A 9 -7.96 -10.76 15.49
CA GLY A 9 -6.96 -11.79 15.20
C GLY A 9 -7.06 -12.43 13.80
N ARG A 10 -7.86 -11.88 12.88
CA ARG A 10 -8.00 -12.38 11.51
C ARG A 10 -7.42 -11.38 10.51
N SER A 11 -6.59 -11.85 9.59
CA SER A 11 -6.05 -11.05 8.50
C SER A 11 -6.89 -11.15 7.23
N GLY A 12 -6.74 -10.17 6.33
CA GLY A 12 -7.35 -10.23 5.00
C GLY A 12 -8.73 -9.60 4.86
N TYR A 13 -9.15 -8.78 5.83
CA TYR A 13 -10.28 -7.89 5.64
C TYR A 13 -10.03 -6.94 4.47
N ASN A 14 -11.11 -6.61 3.76
CA ASN A 14 -11.03 -5.63 2.68
C ASN A 14 -10.81 -4.24 3.28
N ILE A 15 -9.81 -3.54 2.75
CA ILE A 15 -9.54 -2.14 3.07
C ILE A 15 -10.05 -1.32 1.88
N TYR A 16 -10.89 -0.33 2.15
CA TYR A 16 -11.43 0.56 1.15
C TYR A 16 -10.87 1.97 1.34
N ALA A 17 -10.66 2.67 0.24
CA ALA A 17 -10.27 4.06 0.28
C ALA A 17 -11.37 4.89 0.95
N ILE A 18 -10.97 5.84 1.80
CA ILE A 18 -11.91 6.72 2.51
C ILE A 18 -12.59 7.70 1.54
N GLU A 19 -11.92 8.02 0.44
CA GLU A 19 -12.39 8.90 -0.62
C GLU A 19 -11.75 8.47 -1.96
N LYS A 20 -12.30 8.97 -3.07
CA LYS A 20 -11.65 8.88 -4.40
C LYS A 20 -10.29 9.57 -4.36
N GLY A 21 -9.35 9.07 -5.14
CA GLY A 21 -8.00 9.62 -5.21
C GLY A 21 -7.11 8.86 -6.18
N PHE A 22 -5.85 9.28 -6.23
CA PHE A 22 -4.80 8.66 -7.02
C PHE A 22 -3.82 7.92 -6.09
N VAL A 23 -3.39 6.72 -6.48
CA VAL A 23 -2.34 6.01 -5.74
C VAL A 23 -1.01 6.63 -6.10
N SER A 24 -0.48 7.51 -5.25
CA SER A 24 0.78 8.21 -5.52
C SER A 24 2.01 7.39 -5.17
N ARG A 25 1.87 6.42 -4.25
CA ARG A 25 3.02 5.60 -3.83
C ARG A 25 2.63 4.22 -3.33
N ILE A 26 3.45 3.24 -3.66
CA ILE A 26 3.38 1.88 -3.12
C ILE A 26 4.76 1.52 -2.55
N LYS A 27 4.78 1.07 -1.29
CA LYS A 27 6.04 0.59 -0.69
C LYS A 27 5.85 -0.81 -0.13
N VAL A 28 6.83 -1.66 -0.41
CA VAL A 28 6.92 -3.01 0.13
C VAL A 28 8.25 -3.17 0.82
N SER A 29 8.19 -3.48 2.11
CA SER A 29 9.36 -3.70 2.95
C SER A 29 9.11 -4.88 3.88
N THR A 30 10.16 -5.60 4.26
CA THR A 30 10.10 -6.63 5.32
C THR A 30 10.10 -6.03 6.72
N TYR A 31 10.35 -4.71 6.83
CA TYR A 31 10.43 -3.97 8.10
C TYR A 31 9.51 -2.74 8.07
N GLY A 32 9.10 -2.26 9.26
CA GLY A 32 8.23 -1.09 9.41
C GLY A 32 6.79 -1.38 8.95
N TYR A 33 6.26 -0.56 8.04
CA TYR A 33 4.86 -0.65 7.58
C TYR A 33 4.52 -1.88 6.73
N GLY A 34 5.50 -2.67 6.33
CA GLY A 34 5.25 -3.83 5.47
C GLY A 34 4.87 -3.42 4.05
N LYS A 35 3.70 -3.88 3.61
CA LYS A 35 3.04 -3.42 2.37
C LYS A 35 2.14 -2.23 2.70
N VAL A 36 2.41 -1.10 2.06
CA VAL A 36 1.70 0.16 2.30
C VAL A 36 1.34 0.85 0.98
N ILE A 37 0.16 1.47 0.96
CA ILE A 37 -0.37 2.27 -0.14
C ILE A 37 -0.62 3.69 0.36
N TYR A 38 -0.23 4.68 -0.45
CA TYR A 38 -0.54 6.08 -0.25
C TYR A 38 -1.54 6.51 -1.33
N ILE A 39 -2.61 7.19 -0.91
CA ILE A 39 -3.64 7.72 -1.81
C ILE A 39 -3.73 9.22 -1.60
N GLU A 40 -3.47 9.98 -2.66
CA GLU A 40 -3.70 11.42 -2.70
C GLU A 40 -5.13 11.72 -3.13
N HIS A 41 -5.83 12.50 -2.31
CA HIS A 41 -7.21 12.88 -2.53
C HIS A 41 -7.29 14.30 -3.15
N PRO A 42 -8.35 14.61 -3.92
CA PRO A 42 -8.53 15.93 -4.53
C PRO A 42 -8.56 17.10 -3.54
N ASN A 43 -8.90 16.82 -2.27
CA ASN A 43 -8.89 17.80 -1.19
C ASN A 43 -7.48 18.15 -0.66
N GLY A 44 -6.42 17.58 -1.25
CA GLY A 44 -5.02 17.81 -0.85
C GLY A 44 -4.56 16.97 0.33
N ILE A 45 -5.39 16.05 0.83
CA ILE A 45 -5.04 15.14 1.94
C ILE A 45 -4.55 13.81 1.37
N THR A 46 -3.53 13.23 2.01
CA THR A 46 -3.06 11.88 1.70
C THR A 46 -3.53 10.90 2.77
N SER A 47 -4.20 9.83 2.36
CA SER A 47 -4.47 8.68 3.23
C SER A 47 -3.40 7.60 3.04
N VAL A 48 -3.06 6.91 4.12
CA VAL A 48 -2.02 5.88 4.15
C VAL A 48 -2.59 4.60 4.74
N TYR A 49 -2.47 3.50 3.99
CA TYR A 49 -2.94 2.18 4.39
C TYR A 49 -1.77 1.22 4.54
N ALA A 50 -1.34 1.00 5.78
CA ALA A 50 -0.20 0.16 6.12
C ALA A 50 -0.61 -1.28 6.52
N HIS A 51 0.39 -2.15 6.69
CA HIS A 51 0.21 -3.52 7.17
C HIS A 51 -0.74 -4.37 6.30
N CYS A 52 -0.81 -4.07 5.00
CA CYS A 52 -1.62 -4.84 4.07
C CYS A 52 -1.06 -6.27 3.93
N SER A 53 -1.92 -7.29 4.01
CA SER A 53 -1.48 -8.68 3.80
C SER A 53 -1.12 -8.93 2.33
N LYS A 54 -1.95 -8.44 1.41
CA LYS A 54 -1.75 -8.52 -0.04
C LYS A 54 -2.41 -7.36 -0.76
N PHE A 55 -1.90 -7.06 -1.95
CA PHE A 55 -2.56 -6.17 -2.88
C PHE A 55 -3.51 -6.97 -3.78
N LYS A 56 -4.37 -6.26 -4.53
CA LYS A 56 -5.27 -6.87 -5.51
C LYS A 56 -5.23 -6.12 -6.84
N GLY A 57 -5.52 -6.86 -7.91
CA GLY A 57 -5.69 -6.29 -9.25
C GLY A 57 -4.44 -5.57 -9.75
N LYS A 58 -4.64 -4.39 -10.35
CA LYS A 58 -3.57 -3.61 -10.98
C LYS A 58 -2.41 -3.30 -10.03
N ILE A 59 -2.70 -3.01 -8.75
CA ILE A 59 -1.67 -2.70 -7.74
C ILE A 59 -0.76 -3.89 -7.49
N ASP A 60 -1.34 -5.10 -7.42
CA ASP A 60 -0.56 -6.33 -7.25
C ASP A 60 0.32 -6.61 -8.48
N SER A 61 -0.24 -6.46 -9.69
CA SER A 61 0.53 -6.62 -10.93
C SER A 61 1.70 -5.63 -11.02
N ILE A 62 1.47 -4.35 -10.73
CA ILE A 62 2.52 -3.33 -10.72
C ILE A 62 3.59 -3.69 -9.70
N THR A 63 3.18 -4.05 -8.48
CA THR A 63 4.12 -4.40 -7.40
C THR A 63 4.98 -5.61 -7.77
N GLN A 64 4.39 -6.66 -8.34
CA GLN A 64 5.12 -7.85 -8.77
C GLN A 64 6.09 -7.55 -9.91
N ILE A 65 5.68 -6.77 -10.92
CA ILE A 65 6.54 -6.36 -12.04
C ILE A 65 7.73 -5.57 -11.49
N THR A 66 7.45 -4.58 -10.63
CA THR A 66 8.51 -3.75 -10.06
C THR A 66 9.44 -4.56 -9.16
N GLN A 67 8.92 -5.47 -8.34
CA GLN A 67 9.75 -6.36 -7.50
C GLN A 67 10.66 -7.26 -8.34
N LYS A 68 10.15 -7.87 -9.41
CA LYS A 68 10.97 -8.69 -10.32
C LYS A 68 12.06 -7.85 -10.99
N ASN A 69 11.74 -6.62 -11.39
CA ASN A 69 12.72 -5.70 -11.96
C ASN A 69 13.73 -5.19 -10.90
N GLN A 70 13.32 -5.09 -9.64
CA GLN A 70 14.11 -4.65 -8.50
C GLN A 70 14.82 -5.78 -7.74
N GLU A 71 14.63 -7.07 -8.07
CA GLU A 71 15.52 -8.12 -7.58
C GLU A 71 16.98 -7.89 -7.99
N LYS A 72 17.23 -6.97 -8.94
CA LYS A 72 18.57 -6.39 -9.18
C LYS A 72 18.97 -5.28 -8.20
N TYR A 73 18.05 -4.48 -7.66
CA TYR A 73 18.31 -3.36 -6.73
C TYR A 73 17.04 -3.05 -5.89
N LYS A 74 17.05 -3.39 -4.58
CA LYS A 74 15.99 -3.10 -3.61
C LYS A 74 15.49 -1.64 -3.70
N GLY A 75 14.20 -1.38 -4.00
CA GLY A 75 13.73 0.01 -4.17
C GLY A 75 12.26 0.26 -3.79
N ASN A 76 11.97 1.51 -3.40
CA ASN A 76 10.60 2.02 -3.29
C ASN A 76 9.94 2.07 -4.68
N VAL A 77 8.60 1.99 -4.76
CA VAL A 77 7.85 2.22 -6.00
C VAL A 77 7.10 3.55 -5.86
N GLU A 78 7.58 4.56 -6.56
CA GLU A 78 6.90 5.85 -6.71
C GLU A 78 6.23 5.83 -8.08
N LEU A 79 4.94 6.17 -8.12
CA LEU A 79 4.09 6.12 -9.33
C LEU A 79 3.98 7.50 -9.96
#